data_AF-A0A7S0ATB8-F1
#
_entry.id   AF-A0A7S0ATB8-F1
#
_cell.length_a   1.000
_cell.length_b   1.000
_cell.length_c   1.000
_cell.angle_alpha   90.00
_cell.angle_beta   90.00
_cell.angle_gamma   90.00
#
_symmetry.space_group_name_H-M   'P 1'
#
loop_
_entity.id
_entity.type
_entity.pdbx_description
1 polymer ?
#
loop_
_entity_poly.entity_id
_entity_poly.type
_entity_poly.pdbx_seq_one_letter_code
_entity_poly.pdbx_strand_id
1 'polypeptide(L)'
;AESAKVGVRYFHNDIDQRPDSPEEAQRCRDNGWAIDDEEQLAAWRAQEPINAHSHLLSMLLGSSESIPVVDGKMVIGQWQSVLLVDLDGPRERTVGIQLMGYQ
;
A
#
# COMPACT_ATOMS: atom_id res chain seq x y z
N ALA A 1 -35.91 17.64 -12.88
CA ALA A 1 -35.29 17.58 -11.55
C ALA A 1 -34.27 16.46 -11.59
N GLU A 2 -33.01 16.83 -11.76
CA GLU A 2 -31.89 15.91 -11.96
C GLU A 2 -31.65 15.13 -10.66
N SER A 3 -31.69 13.81 -10.74
CA SER A 3 -31.40 12.91 -9.62
C SER A 3 -29.97 13.17 -9.17
N ALA A 4 -29.81 13.85 -8.03
CA ALA A 4 -28.54 13.93 -7.34
C ALA A 4 -28.09 12.50 -7.06
N LYS A 5 -27.02 12.05 -7.74
CA LYS A 5 -26.32 10.82 -7.36
C LYS A 5 -25.97 10.96 -5.89
N VAL A 6 -26.56 10.11 -5.05
CA VAL A 6 -26.27 10.03 -3.61
C VAL A 6 -24.74 9.99 -3.49
N GLY A 7 -24.18 11.05 -2.91
CA GLY A 7 -22.74 11.24 -2.88
C GLY A 7 -22.09 10.06 -2.18
N VAL A 8 -21.16 9.39 -2.86
CA VAL A 8 -20.33 8.36 -2.24
C VAL A 8 -19.59 9.04 -1.09
N ARG A 9 -19.94 8.67 0.13
CA ARG A 9 -19.33 9.23 1.33
C ARG A 9 -17.96 8.57 1.48
N TYR A 10 -16.90 9.32 1.20
CA TYR A 10 -15.55 8.83 1.45
C TYR A 10 -15.31 8.82 2.95
N PHE A 11 -15.15 7.63 3.50
CA PHE A 11 -14.70 7.41 4.87
C PHE A 11 -13.23 7.00 4.82
N HIS A 12 -12.45 7.46 5.80
CA HIS A 12 -11.01 7.16 5.88
C HIS A 12 -10.80 6.06 6.91
N ASN A 13 -10.28 4.91 6.48
CA ASN A 13 -9.94 3.74 7.32
C ASN A 13 -11.15 3.16 8.09
N ASP A 14 -12.32 3.14 7.47
CA ASP A 14 -13.60 2.67 8.01
C ASP A 14 -13.84 1.17 7.78
N ILE A 15 -12.78 0.37 7.80
CA ILE A 15 -12.88 -1.08 7.60
C ILE A 15 -13.80 -1.73 8.65
N ASP A 16 -13.93 -1.11 9.83
CA ASP A 16 -14.84 -1.46 10.91
C ASP A 16 -16.33 -1.25 10.55
N GLN A 17 -16.62 -0.43 9.55
CA GLN A 17 -17.98 -0.17 9.05
C GLN A 17 -18.36 -1.06 7.87
N ARG A 18 -17.40 -1.79 7.29
CA ARG A 18 -17.63 -2.71 6.17
C ARG A 18 -18.05 -4.10 6.65
N PRO A 19 -18.90 -4.87 5.94
CA PRO A 19 -19.53 -4.48 4.70
C PRO A 19 -20.61 -3.41 4.92
N ASP A 20 -20.57 -2.35 4.13
CA ASP A 20 -21.42 -1.17 4.29
C ASP A 20 -22.70 -1.23 3.44
N SER A 21 -22.78 -2.24 2.57
CA SER A 21 -23.84 -2.42 1.57
C SER A 21 -24.22 -3.90 1.39
N PRO A 22 -25.48 -4.18 0.99
CA PRO A 22 -25.91 -5.56 0.72
C PRO A 22 -25.10 -6.26 -0.39
N GLU A 23 -24.63 -5.48 -1.37
CA GLU A 23 -23.79 -5.99 -2.47
C GLU A 23 -22.43 -6.45 -1.95
N GLU A 24 -21.78 -5.65 -1.11
CA GLU A 24 -20.51 -6.03 -0.49
C GLU A 24 -20.67 -7.23 0.43
N ALA A 25 -21.71 -7.23 1.27
CA ALA A 25 -22.04 -8.35 2.12
C ALA A 25 -22.22 -9.65 1.32
N GLN A 26 -22.85 -9.57 0.14
CA GLN A 26 -22.98 -10.72 -0.75
C GLN A 26 -21.63 -11.15 -1.34
N ARG A 27 -20.78 -10.21 -1.78
CA ARG A 27 -19.43 -10.51 -2.27
C ARG A 27 -18.56 -11.19 -1.21
N CYS A 28 -18.69 -10.81 0.07
CA CYS A 28 -18.00 -11.49 1.15
C CYS A 28 -18.43 -12.95 1.26
N ARG A 29 -19.74 -13.22 1.21
CA ARG A 29 -20.30 -14.58 1.21
C ARG A 29 -19.87 -15.39 0.00
N ASP A 30 -19.87 -14.80 -1.19
CA ASP A 30 -19.43 -15.45 -2.43
C ASP A 30 -17.94 -15.83 -2.39
N ASN A 31 -17.13 -15.06 -1.65
CA ASN A 31 -15.72 -15.35 -1.37
C ASN A 31 -15.51 -16.30 -0.17
N GLY A 32 -16.58 -16.87 0.39
CA GLY A 32 -16.51 -17.87 1.46
C GLY A 32 -16.41 -17.30 2.88
N TRP A 33 -16.64 -16.00 3.08
CA TRP A 33 -16.62 -15.39 4.41
C TRP A 33 -17.98 -15.45 5.09
N ALA A 34 -18.01 -16.03 6.30
CA ALA A 34 -19.20 -16.06 7.14
C ALA A 34 -19.33 -14.76 7.94
N ILE A 35 -19.65 -13.65 7.28
CA ILE A 35 -19.72 -12.32 7.89
C ILE A 35 -20.82 -12.14 8.96
N ASP A 36 -21.74 -13.10 9.07
CA ASP A 36 -22.78 -13.14 10.11
C ASP A 36 -22.20 -13.69 11.44
N ASP A 37 -21.01 -14.29 11.41
CA ASP A 37 -20.22 -14.67 12.58
C ASP A 37 -19.21 -13.56 12.93
N GLU A 38 -19.20 -13.12 14.19
CA GLU A 38 -18.40 -11.97 14.62
C GLU A 38 -16.88 -12.20 14.48
N GLU A 39 -16.42 -13.43 14.73
CA GLU A 39 -15.00 -13.78 14.64
C GLU A 39 -14.53 -13.77 13.18
N GLN A 40 -15.33 -14.36 12.30
CA GLN A 40 -15.10 -14.35 10.85
C GLN A 40 -15.18 -12.94 10.26
N LEU A 41 -16.12 -12.11 10.71
CA LEU A 41 -16.22 -10.72 10.30
C LEU A 41 -14.98 -9.92 10.72
N ALA A 42 -14.52 -10.10 11.97
CA ALA A 42 -13.31 -9.46 12.46
C ALA A 42 -12.07 -9.91 11.66
N ALA A 43 -11.96 -11.21 11.37
CA ALA A 43 -10.87 -11.76 10.56
C ALA A 43 -10.87 -11.22 9.13
N TRP A 44 -12.05 -11.14 8.50
CA TRP A 44 -12.21 -10.56 7.17
C TRP A 44 -11.79 -9.08 7.14
N ARG A 45 -12.20 -8.29 8.13
CA ARG A 45 -11.78 -6.87 8.24
C ARG A 45 -10.29 -6.74 8.47
N ALA A 46 -9.71 -7.58 9.33
CA ALA A 46 -8.29 -7.55 9.66
C ALA A 46 -7.38 -7.91 8.47
N GLN A 47 -7.92 -8.53 7.41
CA GLN A 47 -7.15 -8.86 6.21
C GLN A 47 -6.76 -7.62 5.38
N GLU A 48 -7.46 -6.49 5.56
CA GLU A 48 -7.24 -5.26 4.81
C GLU A 48 -6.40 -4.28 5.65
N PRO A 49 -5.08 -4.19 5.39
CA PRO A 49 -4.22 -3.29 6.15
C PRO A 49 -4.51 -1.83 5.81
N ILE A 50 -4.39 -0.96 6.80
CA ILE A 50 -4.51 0.49 6.64
C ILE A 50 -3.19 1.02 6.04
N ASN A 51 -2.97 0.84 4.74
CA ASN A 51 -1.71 1.19 4.07
C ASN A 51 -1.88 2.02 2.77
N ALA A 52 -3.08 2.52 2.50
CA ALA A 52 -3.32 3.40 1.34
C ALA A 52 -2.38 4.62 1.32
N HIS A 53 -2.07 5.19 2.49
CA HIS A 53 -1.12 6.28 2.63
C HIS A 53 0.31 5.88 2.20
N SER A 54 0.73 4.64 2.51
CA SER A 54 2.02 4.09 2.13
C SER A 54 2.19 3.99 0.62
N HIS A 55 1.12 3.60 -0.10
CA HIS A 55 1.11 3.59 -1.56
C HIS A 55 1.28 4.98 -2.16
N LEU A 56 0.54 5.98 -1.66
CA LEU A 56 0.63 7.36 -2.15
C LEU A 56 2.02 7.96 -1.90
N LEU A 57 2.58 7.75 -0.71
CA LEU A 57 3.93 8.21 -0.37
C LEU A 57 5.00 7.51 -1.21
N SER A 58 4.88 6.20 -1.45
CA SER A 58 5.81 5.47 -2.32
C SER A 58 5.78 5.97 -3.77
N MET A 59 4.60 6.32 -4.30
CA MET A 59 4.48 6.93 -5.63
C MET A 59 5.17 8.30 -5.73
N LEU A 60 5.14 9.08 -4.64
CA LEU A 60 5.77 10.41 -4.59
C LEU A 60 7.30 10.32 -4.40
N LEU A 61 7.77 9.38 -3.58
CA LEU A 61 9.21 9.20 -3.32
C LEU A 61 9.93 8.46 -4.45
N GLY A 62 9.23 7.59 -5.17
CA GLY A 62 9.83 6.63 -6.09
C GLY A 62 10.28 5.35 -5.38
N SER A 63 10.56 4.31 -6.16
CA SER A 63 10.94 2.97 -5.66
C SER A 63 12.36 2.55 -6.05
N SER A 64 13.09 3.40 -6.78
CA SER A 64 14.44 3.09 -7.28
C SER A 64 15.25 4.35 -7.50
N GLU A 65 16.56 4.24 -7.33
CA GLU A 65 17.51 5.32 -7.61
C GLU A 65 18.66 4.82 -8.49
N SER A 66 19.15 5.68 -9.37
CA SER A 66 20.30 5.40 -10.25
C SER A 66 21.52 6.20 -9.79
N ILE A 67 22.58 5.50 -9.40
CA ILE A 67 23.79 6.12 -8.84
C ILE A 67 24.97 5.85 -9.78
N PRO A 68 25.64 6.90 -10.31
CA PRO A 68 26.84 6.71 -11.11
C PRO A 68 27.98 6.10 -10.30
N VAL A 69 28.77 5.25 -10.94
CA VAL A 69 29.97 4.66 -10.35
C VAL A 69 31.17 4.99 -11.25
N VAL A 70 32.19 5.63 -10.68
CA VAL A 70 33.42 6.02 -11.38
C VAL A 70 34.60 5.58 -10.53
N ASP A 71 35.62 4.96 -11.14
CA ASP A 71 36.80 4.41 -10.47
C ASP A 71 36.45 3.51 -9.27
N GLY A 72 35.38 2.71 -9.41
CA GLY A 72 34.90 1.80 -8.38
C GLY A 72 34.21 2.46 -7.18
N LYS A 73 33.87 3.75 -7.26
CA LYS A 73 33.22 4.50 -6.17
C LYS A 73 31.89 5.09 -6.62
N MET A 74 30.89 5.04 -5.73
CA MET A 74 29.62 5.76 -5.94
C MET A 74 29.87 7.27 -5.97
N VAL A 75 29.33 7.93 -6.98
CA VAL A 75 29.40 9.38 -7.13
C VAL A 75 28.18 10.00 -6.47
N ILE A 76 28.29 10.27 -5.17
CA ILE A 76 27.29 10.97 -4.38
C ILE A 76 27.93 12.18 -3.67
N GLY A 77 27.17 13.24 -3.48
CA GLY A 77 27.62 14.45 -2.79
C GLY A 77 27.86 14.23 -1.29
N GLN A 78 28.60 15.15 -0.66
CA GLN A 78 28.97 15.09 0.76
C GLN A 78 27.78 14.86 1.72
N TRP A 79 26.60 15.33 1.34
CA TRP A 79 25.38 15.28 2.16
C TRP A 79 24.31 14.34 1.60
N GLN A 80 24.63 13.58 0.54
CA GLN A 80 23.72 12.60 -0.03
C GLN A 80 23.91 11.24 0.67
N SER A 81 22.80 10.52 0.82
CA SER A 81 22.78 9.17 1.39
C SER A 81 21.69 8.37 0.70
N VAL A 82 21.95 7.07 0.53
CA VAL A 82 20.96 6.13 0.01
C VAL A 82 20.17 5.59 1.19
N LEU A 83 18.85 5.81 1.17
CA LEU A 83 17.96 5.45 2.26
C LEU A 83 16.89 4.48 1.75
N LEU A 84 16.65 3.41 2.50
CA LEU A 84 15.44 2.62 2.38
C LEU A 84 14.38 3.23 3.28
N VAL A 85 13.29 3.74 2.70
CA VAL A 85 12.15 4.29 3.44
C VAL A 85 11.05 3.23 3.50
N ASP A 86 10.84 2.63 4.67
CA ASP A 86 9.73 1.70 4.89
C ASP A 86 8.47 2.47 5.33
N LEU A 87 7.40 2.32 4.57
CA LEU A 87 6.14 3.05 4.75
C LEU A 87 4.98 2.16 5.22
N ASP A 88 5.16 0.83 5.29
CA ASP A 88 4.13 -0.16 5.61
C ASP A 88 4.70 -1.31 6.48
N GLY A 89 5.47 -0.94 7.51
CA GLY A 89 6.17 -1.85 8.41
C GLY A 89 5.40 -2.17 9.71
N PRO A 90 5.89 -3.12 10.54
CA PRO A 90 7.15 -3.85 10.40
C PRO A 90 7.01 -5.08 9.49
N ARG A 91 7.86 -5.19 8.48
CA ARG A 91 7.89 -6.32 7.55
C ARG A 91 9.30 -6.51 7.02
N GLU A 92 9.62 -7.71 6.55
CA GLU A 92 10.89 -7.93 5.83
C GLU A 92 10.86 -7.26 4.45
N ARG A 93 11.99 -6.67 4.05
CA ARG A 93 12.15 -5.93 2.79
C ARG A 93 13.31 -6.49 1.99
N THR A 94 13.15 -6.53 0.68
CA THR A 94 14.20 -6.90 -0.26
C THR A 94 14.56 -5.70 -1.11
N VAL A 95 15.85 -5.43 -1.27
CA VAL A 95 16.37 -4.36 -2.13
C VAL A 95 17.14 -5.00 -3.28
N GLY A 96 16.67 -4.76 -4.51
CA GLY A 96 17.37 -5.21 -5.71
C GLY A 96 18.48 -4.23 -6.09
N ILE A 97 19.65 -4.74 -6.48
CA ILE A 97 20.76 -3.94 -7.00
C ILE A 97 21.12 -4.47 -8.38
N GLN A 98 21.13 -3.58 -9.38
CA GLN A 98 21.60 -3.87 -10.72
C GLN A 98 22.79 -2.97 -11.06
N LEU A 99 23.87 -3.59 -11.52
CA LEU A 99 25.10 -2.91 -11.96
C LEU A 99 25.26 -3.10 -13.47
N MET A 100 25.48 -2.00 -14.19
CA MET A 100 25.73 -2.01 -15.63
C MET A 100 26.85 -1.01 -15.93
N GLY A 101 27.78 -1.39 -16.80
CA GLY A 101 28.93 -0.55 -17.15
C GLY A 101 29.98 -1.32 -17.92
N TYR A 102 31.07 -0.63 -18.23
CA TYR A 102 32.28 -1.21 -18.84
C TYR A 102 33.48 -1.01 -17.91
N GLN A 103 34.55 -1.76 -18.17
CA GLN A 103 35.83 -1.61 -17.48
C GLN A 103 36.69 -0.53 -18.13
#